data_AF-A0A059LI04-F1
#
_entry.id   AF-A0A059LI04-F1
#
_cell.length_a   1.000
_cell.length_b   1.000
_cell.length_c   1.000
_cell.angle_alpha   90.00
_cell.angle_beta   90.00
_cell.angle_gamma   90.00
#
_symmetry.space_group_name_H-M   'P 1'
#
loop_
_entity.id
_entity.type
_entity.pdbx_description
1 polymer ?
#
loop_
_entity_poly.entity_id
_entity_poly.type
_entity_poly.pdbx_seq_one_letter_code
_entity_poly.pdbx_strand_id
1 'polypeptide(L)'
;MKEAPEHLQRGGRVWAPSSLVPGTWQLSSVVGPSSDGGVRLRPVNEYGEDRSLPPSELLPANPPMMDAAADLTSLTYLNAPSVLDVLRTRARQGDIYSSAGPVLVAVNPLRDIPGLYGEERMDDYRLGRQHLRHPRAPGRSGGGGRGDGVGDDASRAGAAPSSSPAPHIYGVAEAAYRDLCEGRGSQSILITGESGAGKTETTKHALRYVSRVAGSSRQGLERAVLGSNPLLEAFGNASTQHNANSSRFGKLISLRFDAARRVTSACVDAYLLEKSRVVAHLPGERAFHVFYQMCAGATVDERARWRLPPSAAAFAYLCGPGAPFPSRADDAPAF
;
A
#
# COMPACT_ATOMS: atom_id res chain seq x y z
N MET A 1 -25.75 -0.91 40.63
CA MET A 1 -25.97 -0.69 39.18
C MET A 1 -24.60 -0.58 38.54
N LYS A 2 -24.25 -1.43 37.58
CA LYS A 2 -23.07 -1.16 36.74
C LYS A 2 -23.45 0.03 35.85
N GLU A 3 -22.70 1.12 35.92
CA GLU A 3 -22.87 2.25 35.01
C GLU A 3 -22.73 1.76 33.56
N ALA A 4 -23.50 2.36 32.66
CA ALA A 4 -23.37 2.06 31.24
C ALA A 4 -21.96 2.43 30.77
N PRO A 5 -21.32 1.61 29.91
CA PRO A 5 -20.03 1.93 29.31
C PRO A 5 -19.99 3.36 28.77
N GLU A 6 -18.86 4.06 28.92
CA GLU A 6 -18.71 5.47 28.56
C GLU A 6 -19.18 5.81 27.14
N HIS A 7 -18.89 4.93 26.16
CA HIS A 7 -19.32 5.10 24.77
C HIS A 7 -20.84 5.00 24.55
N LEU A 8 -21.60 4.44 25.50
CA LEU A 8 -23.07 4.34 25.47
C LEU A 8 -23.75 5.47 26.26
N GLN A 9 -22.99 6.43 26.79
CA GLN A 9 -23.55 7.62 27.41
C GLN A 9 -23.97 8.65 26.35
N ARG A 10 -24.86 9.56 26.70
CA ARG A 10 -25.35 10.61 25.79
C ARG A 10 -24.18 11.44 25.24
N GLY A 11 -24.10 11.56 23.92
CA GLY A 11 -23.00 12.20 23.21
C GLY A 11 -21.85 11.25 22.84
N GLY A 12 -21.85 10.01 23.33
CA GLY A 12 -20.89 8.99 22.92
C GLY A 12 -20.99 8.66 21.43
N ARG A 13 -19.85 8.30 20.81
CA ARG A 13 -19.79 7.84 19.41
C ARG A 13 -19.77 6.31 19.37
N VAL A 14 -20.60 5.75 18.50
CA VAL A 14 -20.68 4.30 18.27
C VAL A 14 -20.80 3.99 16.79
N TRP A 15 -20.34 2.81 16.41
CA TRP A 15 -20.62 2.19 15.12
C TRP A 15 -21.83 1.29 15.25
N ALA A 16 -22.83 1.51 14.40
CA ALA A 16 -24.04 0.71 14.30
C ALA A 16 -24.11 0.00 12.94
N PRO A 17 -24.77 -1.16 12.82
CA PRO A 17 -25.06 -1.77 11.54
C PRO A 17 -25.87 -0.82 10.64
N SER A 18 -25.41 -0.62 9.41
CA SER A 18 -26.09 0.21 8.42
C SER A 18 -27.44 -0.39 8.05
N SER A 19 -28.48 0.45 7.99
CA SER A 19 -29.79 0.07 7.45
C SER A 19 -29.81 0.06 5.91
N LEU A 20 -28.86 0.72 5.27
CA LEU A 20 -28.83 0.91 3.81
C LEU A 20 -28.12 -0.24 3.10
N VAL A 21 -27.00 -0.70 3.64
CA VAL A 21 -26.17 -1.73 3.01
C VAL A 21 -25.84 -2.81 4.04
N PRO A 22 -26.40 -4.02 3.89
CA PRO A 22 -26.10 -5.15 4.77
C PRO A 22 -24.60 -5.42 4.89
N GLY A 23 -24.13 -5.69 6.11
CA GLY A 23 -22.72 -5.96 6.39
C GLY A 23 -21.81 -4.73 6.45
N THR A 24 -22.38 -3.52 6.40
CA THR A 24 -21.64 -2.27 6.60
C THR A 24 -22.02 -1.57 7.89
N TRP A 25 -21.24 -0.58 8.30
CA TRP A 25 -21.44 0.19 9.53
C TRP A 25 -21.71 1.67 9.22
N GLN A 26 -22.48 2.29 10.11
CA GLN A 26 -22.79 3.71 10.13
C GLN A 26 -22.30 4.30 11.46
N LEU A 27 -21.63 5.44 11.39
CA LEU A 27 -21.23 6.18 12.57
C LEU A 27 -22.44 6.92 13.15
N SER A 28 -22.68 6.76 14.44
CA SER A 28 -23.80 7.39 15.14
C SER A 28 -23.39 7.99 16.48
N SER A 29 -24.13 9.01 16.89
CA SER A 29 -24.07 9.60 18.22
C SER A 29 -25.18 9.03 19.10
N VAL A 30 -24.87 8.76 20.37
CA VAL A 30 -25.85 8.26 21.34
C VAL A 30 -26.70 9.41 21.85
N VAL A 31 -28.01 9.32 21.66
CA VAL A 31 -28.98 10.31 22.17
C VAL A 31 -29.37 9.99 23.62
N GLY A 32 -29.46 8.70 23.95
CA GLY A 32 -29.82 8.21 25.28
C GLY A 32 -30.46 6.82 25.22
N PRO A 33 -30.97 6.30 26.34
CA PRO A 33 -31.71 5.04 26.36
C PRO A 33 -33.03 5.16 25.60
N SER A 34 -33.50 4.05 25.03
CA SER A 34 -34.78 3.91 24.36
C SER A 34 -35.77 3.11 25.22
N SER A 35 -37.08 3.32 24.99
CA SER A 35 -38.17 2.72 25.78
C SER A 35 -38.30 1.20 25.60
N ASP A 36 -37.77 0.68 24.49
CA ASP A 36 -37.69 -0.75 24.14
C ASP A 36 -36.49 -1.46 24.78
N GLY A 37 -35.73 -0.77 25.64
CA GLY A 37 -34.50 -1.30 26.23
C GLY A 37 -33.26 -1.19 25.34
N GLY A 38 -33.39 -0.56 24.17
CA GLY A 38 -32.27 -0.25 23.27
C GLY A 38 -31.58 1.07 23.60
N VAL A 39 -30.66 1.47 22.72
CA VAL A 39 -29.99 2.77 22.72
C VAL A 39 -30.49 3.55 21.52
N ARG A 40 -30.97 4.77 21.75
CA ARG A 40 -31.38 5.68 20.67
C ARG A 40 -30.13 6.34 20.08
N LEU A 41 -30.01 6.23 18.78
CA LEU A 41 -28.85 6.65 17.99
C LEU A 41 -29.27 7.67 16.95
N ARG A 42 -28.40 8.66 16.72
CA ARG A 42 -28.54 9.63 15.64
C ARG A 42 -27.33 9.52 14.69
N PRO A 43 -27.55 9.26 13.38
CA PRO A 43 -26.47 9.21 12.40
C PRO A 43 -25.61 10.47 12.40
N VAL A 44 -24.30 10.29 12.20
CA VAL A 44 -23.32 11.39 12.07
C VAL A 44 -22.99 11.58 10.60
N ASN A 45 -23.15 12.81 10.08
CA ASN A 45 -22.78 13.22 8.72
C ASN A 45 -23.48 12.47 7.56
N GLU A 46 -24.58 11.76 7.83
CA GLU A 46 -25.44 11.13 6.82
C GLU A 46 -26.91 11.47 7.06
N TYR A 47 -27.70 11.51 5.99
CA TYR A 47 -29.15 11.54 6.09
C TYR A 47 -29.63 10.19 6.64
N GLY A 48 -30.39 10.22 7.73
CA GLY A 48 -30.98 9.03 8.32
C GLY A 48 -31.82 9.38 9.53
N GLU A 49 -32.80 8.54 9.82
CA GLU A 49 -33.64 8.70 10.99
C GLU A 49 -32.95 8.20 12.25
N ASP A 50 -33.37 8.73 13.40
CA ASP A 50 -32.93 8.19 14.69
C ASP A 50 -33.37 6.72 14.80
N ARG A 51 -32.48 5.84 15.24
CA ARG A 51 -32.74 4.39 15.36
C ARG A 51 -32.57 3.92 16.79
N SER A 52 -33.33 2.91 17.19
CA SER A 52 -33.11 2.17 18.44
C SER A 52 -32.46 0.84 18.12
N LEU A 53 -31.33 0.53 18.76
CA LEU A 53 -30.63 -0.74 18.61
C LEU A 53 -30.19 -1.28 19.98
N PRO A 54 -30.13 -2.60 20.17
CA PRO A 54 -29.63 -3.18 21.41
C PRO A 54 -28.13 -2.88 21.57
N PRO A 55 -27.63 -2.65 22.80
CA PRO A 55 -26.21 -2.39 23.06
C PRO A 55 -25.25 -3.43 22.48
N SER A 56 -25.68 -4.70 22.37
CA SER A 56 -24.89 -5.80 21.83
C SER A 56 -24.57 -5.68 20.34
N GLU A 57 -25.32 -4.87 19.59
CA GLU A 57 -25.07 -4.60 18.17
C GLU A 57 -24.15 -3.40 17.95
N LEU A 58 -23.77 -2.68 19.01
CA LEU A 58 -23.00 -1.45 18.94
C LEU A 58 -21.53 -1.71 19.22
N LEU A 59 -20.66 -1.11 18.39
CA LEU A 59 -19.23 -1.10 18.63
C LEU A 59 -18.80 0.32 19.05
N PRO A 60 -17.85 0.45 19.98
CA PRO A 60 -17.35 1.78 20.37
C PRO A 60 -16.64 2.44 19.18
N ALA A 61 -16.82 3.74 19.00
CA ALA A 61 -16.09 4.52 18.00
C ALA A 61 -15.05 5.43 18.65
N ASN A 62 -13.93 5.65 17.96
CA ASN A 62 -12.86 6.51 18.45
C ASN A 62 -13.31 7.97 18.56
N PRO A 63 -12.63 8.82 19.36
CA PRO A 63 -12.86 10.27 19.35
C PRO A 63 -12.51 10.93 18.00
N PRO A 64 -13.13 12.07 17.63
CA PRO A 64 -12.94 12.70 16.31
C PRO A 64 -11.50 13.05 15.95
N MET A 65 -10.67 13.35 16.95
CA MET A 65 -9.24 13.65 16.75
C MET A 65 -8.45 12.46 16.13
N MET A 66 -9.00 11.25 16.18
CA MET A 66 -8.37 10.04 15.65
C MET A 66 -8.88 9.63 14.25
N ASP A 67 -9.85 10.35 13.68
CA ASP A 67 -10.51 9.97 12.41
C ASP A 67 -9.55 9.92 11.20
N ALA A 68 -8.35 10.52 11.32
CA ALA A 68 -7.29 10.49 10.30
C ALA A 68 -5.92 10.02 10.84
N ALA A 69 -5.92 9.25 11.93
CA ALA A 69 -4.69 8.80 12.58
C ALA A 69 -3.74 8.07 11.61
N ALA A 70 -2.50 8.55 11.54
CA ALA A 70 -1.48 7.98 10.66
C ALA A 70 -0.99 6.60 11.12
N ASP A 71 -1.04 6.33 12.43
CA ASP A 71 -0.75 5.02 13.03
C ASP A 71 -2.03 4.41 13.59
N LEU A 72 -2.48 3.32 12.97
CA LEU A 72 -3.68 2.59 13.36
C LEU A 72 -3.57 1.97 14.76
N THR A 73 -2.34 1.79 15.28
CA THR A 73 -2.15 1.29 16.65
C THR A 73 -2.37 2.35 17.73
N SER A 74 -2.48 3.63 17.34
CA SER A 74 -2.80 4.70 18.29
C SER A 74 -4.31 4.83 18.57
N LEU A 75 -5.15 4.04 17.89
CA LEU A 75 -6.60 4.06 18.09
C LEU A 75 -6.95 3.45 19.46
N THR A 76 -7.85 4.10 20.19
CA THR A 76 -8.38 3.58 21.46
C THR A 76 -9.18 2.29 21.24
N TYR A 77 -10.01 2.28 20.20
CA TYR A 77 -10.83 1.14 19.81
C TYR A 77 -10.38 0.60 18.45
N LEU A 78 -9.74 -0.56 18.48
CA LEU A 78 -9.26 -1.26 17.30
C LEU A 78 -10.29 -2.28 16.82
N ASN A 79 -11.39 -1.77 16.24
CA ASN A 79 -12.42 -2.59 15.61
C ASN A 79 -12.52 -2.32 14.11
N ALA A 80 -13.10 -3.27 13.36
CA ALA A 80 -13.20 -3.22 11.90
C ALA A 80 -13.76 -1.89 11.34
N PRO A 81 -14.88 -1.34 11.84
CA PRO A 81 -15.39 -0.08 11.30
C PRO A 81 -14.48 1.11 11.59
N SER A 82 -13.82 1.15 12.76
CA SER A 82 -12.87 2.22 13.09
C SER A 82 -11.65 2.22 12.17
N VAL A 83 -11.06 1.04 11.91
CA VAL A 83 -9.91 0.92 10.99
C VAL A 83 -10.33 1.30 9.57
N LEU A 84 -11.49 0.81 9.12
CA LEU A 84 -12.00 1.10 7.78
C LEU A 84 -12.28 2.59 7.58
N ASP A 85 -12.87 3.26 8.58
CA ASP A 85 -13.18 4.68 8.51
C ASP A 85 -11.93 5.55 8.47
N VAL A 86 -10.91 5.24 9.29
CA VAL A 86 -9.62 5.96 9.24
C VAL A 86 -8.95 5.79 7.88
N LEU A 87 -8.89 4.55 7.36
CA LEU A 87 -8.32 4.28 6.03
C LEU A 87 -9.08 5.02 4.93
N ARG A 88 -10.41 5.06 5.00
CA ARG A 88 -11.28 5.78 4.05
C ARG A 88 -11.05 7.29 4.11
N THR A 89 -11.01 7.85 5.31
CA THR A 89 -10.81 9.29 5.54
C THR A 89 -9.45 9.73 5.02
N ARG A 90 -8.39 8.99 5.36
CA ARG A 90 -7.03 9.25 4.87
C ARG A 90 -6.94 9.13 3.35
N ALA A 91 -7.49 8.07 2.76
CA ALA A 91 -7.50 7.89 1.30
C ALA A 91 -8.22 9.03 0.56
N ARG A 92 -9.35 9.53 1.10
CA ARG A 92 -10.07 10.69 0.55
C ARG A 92 -9.23 11.97 0.58
N GLN A 93 -8.39 12.12 1.59
CA GLN A 93 -7.46 13.25 1.74
C GLN A 93 -6.20 13.11 0.88
N GLY A 94 -5.98 11.97 0.21
CA GLY A 94 -4.77 11.68 -0.55
C GLY A 94 -3.66 11.01 0.28
N ASP A 95 -3.92 10.75 1.56
CA ASP A 95 -3.02 10.01 2.45
C ASP A 95 -3.26 8.51 2.30
N ILE A 96 -2.56 7.88 1.34
CA ILE A 96 -2.80 6.47 1.02
C ILE A 96 -2.07 5.47 1.93
N TYR A 97 -1.15 5.95 2.76
CA TYR A 97 -0.33 5.12 3.62
C TYR A 97 -0.70 5.32 5.09
N SER A 98 -0.80 4.21 5.82
CA SER A 98 -1.03 4.21 7.26
C SER A 98 -0.17 3.13 7.93
N SER A 99 0.42 3.43 9.08
CA SER A 99 1.16 2.45 9.87
C SER A 99 0.20 1.57 10.67
N ALA A 100 0.57 0.31 10.86
CA ALA A 100 -0.09 -0.64 11.74
C ALA A 100 0.99 -1.46 12.45
N GLY A 101 1.66 -0.85 13.42
CA GLY A 101 2.84 -1.42 14.06
C GLY A 101 3.97 -1.64 13.05
N PRO A 102 4.48 -2.87 12.86
CA PRO A 102 5.53 -3.17 11.88
C PRO A 102 5.02 -3.20 10.43
N VAL A 103 3.71 -3.15 10.21
CA VAL A 103 3.09 -3.25 8.88
C VAL A 103 2.77 -1.86 8.35
N LEU A 104 3.02 -1.64 7.06
CA LEU A 104 2.53 -0.48 6.32
C LEU A 104 1.30 -0.89 5.50
N VAL A 105 0.18 -0.22 5.75
CA VAL A 105 -1.05 -0.36 4.97
C VAL A 105 -1.02 0.67 3.85
N ALA A 106 -1.28 0.23 2.61
CA ALA A 106 -1.36 1.07 1.43
C ALA A 106 -2.73 0.89 0.76
N VAL A 107 -3.46 2.00 0.55
CA VAL A 107 -4.74 2.01 -0.16
C VAL A 107 -4.50 2.48 -1.58
N ASN A 108 -4.82 1.67 -2.60
CA ASN A 108 -4.62 2.07 -3.99
C ASN A 108 -5.49 3.30 -4.34
N PRO A 109 -4.90 4.45 -4.70
CA PRO A 109 -5.68 5.66 -5.01
C PRO A 109 -6.40 5.61 -6.36
N LEU A 110 -6.04 4.67 -7.25
CA LEU A 110 -6.53 4.58 -8.64
C LEU A 110 -6.34 5.88 -9.46
N ARG A 111 -5.45 6.76 -8.99
CA ARG A 111 -5.07 8.03 -9.61
C ARG A 111 -3.68 8.43 -9.15
N ASP A 112 -3.02 9.29 -9.92
CA ASP A 112 -1.77 9.90 -9.51
C ASP A 112 -2.01 10.91 -8.38
N ILE A 113 -1.08 10.93 -7.41
CA ILE A 113 -1.07 11.90 -6.32
C ILE A 113 0.18 12.77 -6.49
N PRO A 114 0.03 14.06 -6.86
CA PRO A 114 1.16 14.95 -7.08
C PRO A 114 2.11 15.01 -5.88
N GLY A 115 3.41 14.94 -6.14
CA GLY A 115 4.46 15.06 -5.11
C GLY A 115 4.66 13.83 -4.21
N LEU A 116 3.76 12.83 -4.23
CA LEU A 116 3.84 11.67 -3.33
C LEU A 116 5.14 10.87 -3.48
N TYR A 117 5.64 10.76 -4.71
CA TYR A 117 6.83 9.97 -5.05
C TYR A 117 7.98 10.80 -5.63
N GLY A 118 8.02 12.10 -5.31
CA GLY A 118 9.07 13.01 -5.76
C GLY A 118 10.43 12.77 -5.09
N GLU A 119 11.50 13.25 -5.72
CA GLU A 119 12.86 13.15 -5.18
C GLU A 119 13.02 13.91 -3.85
N GLU A 120 12.39 15.09 -3.73
CA GLU A 120 12.31 15.86 -2.47
C GLU A 120 11.75 15.00 -1.34
N ARG A 121 10.66 14.25 -1.62
CA ARG A 121 10.06 13.34 -0.66
C ARG A 121 11.02 12.22 -0.27
N MET A 122 11.84 11.70 -1.18
CA MET A 122 12.85 10.69 -0.82
C MET A 122 13.91 11.27 0.12
N ASP A 123 14.34 12.51 -0.12
CA ASP A 123 15.35 13.18 0.68
C ASP A 123 14.84 13.44 2.12
N ASP A 124 13.55 13.74 2.29
CA ASP A 124 12.91 13.84 3.62
C ASP A 124 13.07 12.56 4.46
N TYR A 125 12.86 11.37 3.86
CA TYR A 125 13.02 10.10 4.60
C TYR A 125 14.48 9.78 4.90
N ARG A 126 15.39 10.17 4.01
CA ARG A 126 16.83 10.00 4.20
C ARG A 126 17.35 10.85 5.36
N LEU A 127 16.89 12.11 5.46
CA LEU A 127 17.35 13.09 6.45
C LEU A 127 16.57 13.02 7.78
N GLY A 128 15.27 12.73 7.71
CA GLY A 128 14.32 12.83 8.83
C GLY A 128 14.53 11.82 9.97
N ARG A 129 15.34 10.77 9.78
CA ARG A 129 15.73 9.85 10.85
C ARG A 129 17.17 10.01 11.36
N GLN A 130 17.99 10.85 10.73
CA GLN A 130 19.32 11.17 11.26
C GLN A 130 19.24 12.05 12.52
N HIS A 131 18.17 12.82 12.68
CA HIS A 131 17.92 13.70 13.83
C HIS A 131 17.22 13.03 15.03
N LEU A 132 16.74 11.79 14.89
CA LEU A 132 16.19 10.97 15.98
C LEU A 132 17.28 10.13 16.68
N ARG A 133 18.56 10.38 16.39
CA ARG A 133 19.66 9.85 17.18
C ARG A 133 19.61 10.51 18.56
N HIS A 134 19.23 9.73 19.58
CA HIS A 134 19.48 10.08 20.98
C HIS A 134 20.91 10.62 21.11
N PRO A 135 21.13 11.75 21.82
CA PRO A 135 22.48 12.08 22.25
C PRO A 135 22.98 10.90 23.08
N ARG A 136 24.14 10.33 22.73
CA ARG A 136 24.87 9.46 23.65
C ARG A 136 24.98 10.21 24.97
N ALA A 137 24.55 9.58 26.07
CA ALA A 137 24.73 10.12 27.40
C ALA A 137 26.19 10.60 27.52
N PRO A 138 26.44 11.86 27.91
CA PRO A 138 27.81 12.34 28.05
C PRO A 138 28.47 11.51 29.14
N GLY A 139 29.55 10.81 28.76
CA GLY A 139 30.44 10.18 29.70
C GLY A 139 30.93 11.23 30.70
N ARG A 140 30.85 10.89 31.98
CA ARG A 140 31.42 11.70 33.06
C ARG A 140 32.89 11.95 32.76
N SER A 141 33.24 13.19 32.48
CA SER A 141 34.58 13.74 32.71
C SER A 141 34.43 15.22 33.03
N GLY A 142 35.03 15.64 34.15
CA GLY A 142 34.80 16.93 34.78
C GLY A 142 35.63 18.07 34.20
N GLY A 143 35.43 19.25 34.79
CA GLY A 143 36.22 20.45 34.51
C GLY A 143 35.34 21.70 34.57
N GLY A 144 35.56 22.56 35.56
CA GLY A 144 34.75 23.73 35.83
C GLY A 144 35.01 24.92 34.90
N GLY A 145 34.13 25.93 35.01
CA GLY A 145 34.29 27.23 34.38
C GLY A 145 33.07 28.11 34.62
N ARG A 146 33.23 29.14 35.45
CA ARG A 146 32.26 30.23 35.66
C ARG A 146 32.27 31.16 34.45
N GLY A 147 31.11 31.74 34.11
CA GLY A 147 31.00 32.85 33.17
C GLY A 147 29.55 33.30 33.00
N ASP A 148 29.20 34.42 33.64
CA ASP A 148 27.94 35.13 33.50
C ASP A 148 27.81 35.79 32.12
N GLY A 149 26.60 35.84 31.56
CA GLY A 149 26.29 36.54 30.32
C GLY A 149 24.80 36.51 29.98
N VAL A 150 24.09 37.57 30.38
CA VAL A 150 22.69 37.87 30.04
C VAL A 150 22.61 38.29 28.56
N GLY A 151 21.61 37.79 27.84
CA GLY A 151 21.27 38.21 26.49
C GLY A 151 19.90 37.67 26.07
N ASP A 152 18.89 38.53 26.19
CA ASP A 152 17.53 38.33 25.69
C ASP A 152 17.53 38.25 24.15
N ASP A 153 16.98 37.15 23.60
CA ASP A 153 16.33 37.18 22.29
C ASP A 153 15.25 36.09 22.21
N ALA A 154 14.12 36.38 22.86
CA ALA A 154 12.92 35.58 22.83
C ALA A 154 12.04 36.00 21.63
N SER A 155 12.34 35.53 20.42
CA SER A 155 11.36 35.59 19.31
C SER A 155 11.69 34.72 18.09
N ARG A 156 11.91 33.41 18.28
CA ARG A 156 11.75 32.42 17.18
C ARG A 156 11.67 30.98 17.70
N ALA A 157 10.71 30.72 18.59
CA ALA A 157 10.29 29.35 18.91
C ALA A 157 9.45 28.80 17.75
N GLY A 158 10.11 28.46 16.63
CA GLY A 158 9.55 27.50 15.68
C GLY A 158 9.44 26.16 16.41
N ALA A 159 8.22 25.64 16.51
CA ALA A 159 7.95 24.35 17.14
C ALA A 159 8.96 23.29 16.69
N ALA A 160 9.64 22.65 17.63
CA ALA A 160 10.51 21.52 17.35
C ALA A 160 9.71 20.47 16.54
N PRO A 161 10.23 19.90 15.45
CA PRO A 161 9.51 18.88 14.71
C PRO A 161 9.46 17.62 15.56
N SER A 162 8.34 17.43 16.26
CA SER A 162 8.00 16.14 16.80
C SER A 162 7.80 15.15 15.66
N SER A 163 8.21 13.91 15.92
CA SER A 163 7.74 12.68 15.29
C SER A 163 8.42 12.26 13.98
N SER A 164 8.60 10.94 13.89
CA SER A 164 8.99 10.21 12.67
C SER A 164 8.25 10.71 11.43
N PRO A 165 8.86 10.65 10.24
CA PRO A 165 8.19 11.04 9.01
C PRO A 165 6.90 10.23 8.82
N ALA A 166 5.91 10.83 8.15
CA ALA A 166 4.60 10.23 7.90
C ALA A 166 4.71 8.81 7.31
N PRO A 167 3.73 7.92 7.51
CA PRO A 167 3.76 6.58 6.92
C PRO A 167 3.95 6.64 5.41
N HIS A 168 4.91 5.87 4.89
CA HIS A 168 5.23 5.82 3.46
C HIS A 168 6.12 4.63 3.14
N ILE A 169 6.07 4.16 1.89
CA ILE A 169 6.94 3.06 1.41
C ILE A 169 8.43 3.40 1.52
N TYR A 170 8.78 4.68 1.37
CA TYR A 170 10.15 5.16 1.57
C TYR A 170 10.63 4.96 3.00
N GLY A 171 9.76 5.13 4.00
CA GLY A 171 10.12 4.86 5.40
C GLY A 171 10.46 3.39 5.65
N VAL A 172 9.76 2.47 4.99
CA VAL A 172 10.03 1.02 5.04
C VAL A 172 11.34 0.69 4.32
N ALA A 173 11.52 1.22 3.10
CA ALA A 173 12.73 1.02 2.30
C ALA A 173 13.98 1.57 2.99
N GLU A 174 13.88 2.74 3.61
CA GLU A 174 14.92 3.40 4.40
C GLU A 174 15.28 2.61 5.66
N ALA A 175 14.27 2.07 6.36
CA ALA A 175 14.53 1.18 7.50
C ALA A 175 15.30 -0.08 7.07
N ALA A 176 14.86 -0.76 6.01
CA ALA A 176 15.56 -1.92 5.48
C ALA A 176 16.98 -1.58 5.01
N TYR A 177 17.18 -0.49 4.26
CA TYR A 177 18.52 -0.11 3.80
C TYR A 177 19.46 0.23 4.98
N ARG A 178 18.96 0.91 6.01
CA ARG A 178 19.74 1.21 7.22
C ARG A 178 20.13 -0.05 7.97
N ASP A 179 19.20 -0.97 8.19
CA ASP A 179 19.47 -2.22 8.89
C ASP A 179 20.52 -3.07 8.16
N LEU A 180 20.47 -3.08 6.83
CA LEU A 180 21.53 -3.65 6.00
C LEU A 180 22.88 -2.97 6.26
N CYS A 181 22.93 -1.63 6.28
CA CYS A 181 24.15 -0.86 6.53
C CYS A 181 24.75 -1.09 7.93
N GLU A 182 23.89 -1.22 8.94
CA GLU A 182 24.26 -1.51 10.34
C GLU A 182 24.72 -2.95 10.56
N GLY A 183 24.72 -3.79 9.52
CA GLY A 183 25.19 -5.17 9.62
C GLY A 183 24.16 -6.15 10.18
N ARG A 184 22.86 -5.80 10.17
CA ARG A 184 21.76 -6.68 10.63
C ARG A 184 21.41 -7.78 9.60
N GLY A 185 22.35 -8.14 8.73
CA GLY A 185 22.16 -9.16 7.70
C GLY A 185 21.32 -8.70 6.50
N SER A 186 20.89 -9.67 5.69
CA SER A 186 20.01 -9.45 4.53
C SER A 186 18.60 -9.05 4.96
N GLN A 187 17.98 -8.15 4.20
CA GLN A 187 16.66 -7.61 4.49
C GLN A 187 15.65 -8.04 3.42
N SER A 188 14.37 -8.09 3.79
CA SER A 188 13.27 -8.38 2.88
C SER A 188 12.11 -7.42 3.11
N ILE A 189 11.46 -7.02 2.02
CA ILE A 189 10.22 -6.23 2.03
C ILE A 189 9.17 -7.10 1.35
N LEU A 190 8.18 -7.55 2.11
CA LEU A 190 7.07 -8.36 1.59
C LEU A 190 5.88 -7.45 1.30
N ILE A 191 5.43 -7.43 0.04
CA ILE A 191 4.28 -6.63 -0.41
C ILE A 191 3.18 -7.60 -0.83
N THR A 192 2.13 -7.69 -0.01
CA THR A 192 0.96 -8.56 -0.23
C THR A 192 -0.27 -7.74 -0.60
N GLY A 193 -1.29 -8.43 -1.11
CA GLY A 193 -2.56 -7.82 -1.47
C GLY A 193 -3.20 -8.51 -2.67
N GLU A 194 -4.49 -8.26 -2.86
CA GLU A 194 -5.25 -8.79 -3.98
C GLU A 194 -4.75 -8.26 -5.33
N SER A 195 -5.26 -8.84 -6.41
CA SER A 195 -4.92 -8.42 -7.77
C SER A 195 -5.40 -6.98 -7.98
N GLY A 196 -4.49 -6.06 -8.33
CA GLY A 196 -4.83 -4.63 -8.49
C GLY A 196 -4.69 -3.79 -7.23
N ALA A 197 -4.29 -4.36 -6.09
CA ALA A 197 -4.09 -3.63 -4.83
C ALA A 197 -2.89 -2.64 -4.82
N GLY A 198 -2.11 -2.55 -5.91
CA GLY A 198 -0.95 -1.64 -5.99
C GLY A 198 0.40 -2.27 -5.60
N LYS A 199 0.50 -3.60 -5.54
CA LYS A 199 1.74 -4.32 -5.21
C LYS A 199 2.91 -3.91 -6.12
N THR A 200 2.71 -3.97 -7.43
CA THR A 200 3.75 -3.68 -8.42
C THR A 200 4.24 -2.24 -8.30
N GLU A 201 3.34 -1.26 -8.21
CA GLU A 201 3.71 0.16 -8.05
C GLU A 201 4.46 0.41 -6.74
N THR A 202 4.00 -0.18 -5.63
CA THR A 202 4.69 -0.09 -4.34
C THR A 202 6.11 -0.66 -4.43
N THR A 203 6.29 -1.80 -5.09
CA THR A 203 7.61 -2.39 -5.36
C THR A 203 8.49 -1.46 -6.19
N LYS A 204 7.96 -0.82 -7.24
CA LYS A 204 8.71 0.13 -8.07
C LYS A 204 9.24 1.29 -7.23
N HIS A 205 8.40 1.89 -6.38
CA HIS A 205 8.78 3.01 -5.53
C HIS A 205 9.80 2.61 -4.45
N ALA A 206 9.66 1.43 -3.84
CA ALA A 206 10.66 0.91 -2.90
C ALA A 206 12.03 0.73 -3.57
N LEU A 207 12.06 0.14 -4.78
CA LEU A 207 13.30 -0.06 -5.53
C LEU A 207 13.96 1.25 -5.95
N ARG A 208 13.17 2.22 -6.43
CA ARG A 208 13.68 3.56 -6.78
C ARG A 208 14.34 4.23 -5.58
N TYR A 209 13.67 4.20 -4.44
CA TYR A 209 14.21 4.75 -3.19
C TYR A 209 15.55 4.11 -2.83
N VAL A 210 15.60 2.77 -2.71
CA VAL A 210 16.83 2.04 -2.35
C VAL A 210 17.95 2.33 -3.35
N SER A 211 17.65 2.35 -4.65
CA SER A 211 18.63 2.61 -5.71
C SER A 211 19.21 4.03 -5.63
N ARG A 212 18.39 5.03 -5.30
CA ARG A 212 18.83 6.42 -5.08
C ARG A 212 19.73 6.52 -3.85
N VAL A 213 19.29 6.00 -2.70
CA VAL A 213 20.01 6.22 -1.43
C VAL A 213 21.30 5.43 -1.35
N ALA A 214 21.30 4.19 -1.87
CA ALA A 214 22.48 3.34 -1.91
C ALA A 214 23.49 3.79 -2.98
N GLY A 215 23.00 4.47 -4.02
CA GLY A 215 23.75 4.68 -5.24
C GLY A 215 24.01 3.35 -5.97
N SER A 216 24.54 3.47 -7.19
CA SER A 216 24.86 2.32 -8.03
C SER A 216 26.30 2.40 -8.50
N SER A 217 27.04 1.30 -8.42
CA SER A 217 28.33 1.18 -9.13
C SER A 217 28.14 1.01 -10.65
N ARG A 218 26.91 0.73 -11.10
CA ARG A 218 26.55 0.50 -12.51
C ARG A 218 25.33 1.33 -12.89
N GLN A 219 25.48 2.22 -13.87
CA GLN A 219 24.37 3.04 -14.37
C GLN A 219 23.27 2.17 -15.01
N GLY A 220 22.00 2.55 -14.81
CA GLY A 220 20.86 1.95 -15.51
C GLY A 220 20.30 0.66 -14.90
N LEU A 221 20.79 0.21 -13.74
CA LEU A 221 20.28 -1.01 -13.09
C LEU A 221 18.79 -0.90 -12.72
N GLU A 222 18.35 0.24 -12.18
CA GLU A 222 16.92 0.50 -11.92
C GLU A 222 16.10 0.35 -13.21
N ARG A 223 16.54 1.00 -14.30
CA ARG A 223 15.86 0.94 -15.60
C ARG A 223 15.79 -0.50 -16.14
N ALA A 224 16.83 -1.32 -15.94
CA ALA A 224 16.83 -2.71 -16.35
C ALA A 224 15.85 -3.57 -15.53
N VAL A 225 15.81 -3.40 -14.20
CA VAL A 225 14.88 -4.12 -13.33
C VAL A 225 13.43 -3.72 -13.62
N LEU A 226 13.16 -2.42 -13.70
CA LEU A 226 11.82 -1.90 -13.99
C LEU A 226 11.40 -2.23 -15.42
N GLY A 227 12.33 -2.16 -16.38
CA GLY A 227 12.12 -2.51 -17.78
C GLY A 227 11.88 -4.01 -18.01
N SER A 228 12.18 -4.88 -17.03
CA SER A 228 11.81 -6.30 -17.09
C SER A 228 10.31 -6.54 -16.87
N ASN A 229 9.59 -5.58 -16.26
CA ASN A 229 8.19 -5.77 -15.91
C ASN A 229 7.30 -6.04 -17.14
N PRO A 230 7.33 -5.24 -18.22
CA PRO A 230 6.51 -5.52 -19.39
C PRO A 230 6.69 -6.94 -19.94
N LEU A 231 7.94 -7.42 -20.00
CA LEU A 231 8.25 -8.78 -20.41
C LEU A 231 7.61 -9.81 -19.47
N LEU A 232 7.81 -9.66 -18.15
CA LEU A 232 7.27 -10.61 -17.17
C LEU A 232 5.74 -10.56 -17.10
N GLU A 233 5.13 -9.40 -17.34
CA GLU A 233 3.68 -9.24 -17.43
C GLU A 233 3.12 -9.90 -18.69
N ALA A 234 3.77 -9.75 -19.84
CA ALA A 234 3.35 -10.43 -21.06
C ALA A 234 3.31 -11.98 -20.88
N PHE A 235 4.36 -12.55 -20.28
CA PHE A 235 4.50 -14.00 -20.12
C PHE A 235 3.82 -14.57 -18.85
N GLY A 236 3.58 -13.75 -17.84
CA GLY A 236 3.15 -14.20 -16.51
C GLY A 236 1.82 -13.62 -16.04
N ASN A 237 1.25 -12.64 -16.74
CA ASN A 237 -0.08 -12.12 -16.44
C ASN A 237 -1.12 -12.62 -17.43
N ALA A 238 -2.34 -12.72 -16.94
CA ALA A 238 -3.49 -13.09 -17.73
C ALA A 238 -4.74 -12.34 -17.25
N SER A 239 -5.78 -12.38 -18.07
CA SER A 239 -7.07 -11.81 -17.70
C SER A 239 -7.89 -12.83 -16.91
N THR A 240 -8.37 -12.42 -15.74
CA THR A 240 -9.31 -13.18 -14.91
C THR A 240 -10.64 -12.43 -14.80
N GLN A 241 -11.65 -13.06 -14.20
CA GLN A 241 -12.96 -12.42 -13.98
C GLN A 241 -12.89 -11.12 -13.18
N HIS A 242 -11.90 -10.99 -12.28
CA HIS A 242 -11.77 -9.85 -11.39
C HIS A 242 -10.67 -8.86 -11.80
N ASN A 243 -9.74 -9.27 -12.67
CA ASN A 243 -8.61 -8.41 -13.04
C ASN A 243 -8.10 -8.70 -14.46
N ALA A 244 -8.14 -7.67 -15.30
CA ALA A 244 -7.70 -7.72 -16.69
C ALA A 244 -6.18 -7.96 -16.89
N ASN A 245 -5.36 -7.73 -15.85
CA ASN A 245 -3.91 -7.90 -15.85
C ASN A 245 -3.44 -8.60 -14.54
N SER A 246 -3.99 -9.78 -14.25
CA SER A 246 -3.70 -10.52 -13.03
C SER A 246 -2.37 -11.27 -13.13
N SER A 247 -1.43 -11.00 -12.23
CA SER A 247 -0.19 -11.78 -12.14
C SER A 247 -0.47 -13.21 -11.66
N ARG A 248 -0.02 -14.19 -12.44
CA ARG A 248 -0.19 -15.63 -12.16
C ARG A 248 1.12 -16.28 -11.73
N PHE A 249 2.03 -15.48 -11.18
CA PHE A 249 3.31 -15.87 -10.60
C PHE A 249 3.67 -14.89 -9.47
N GLY A 250 4.45 -15.36 -8.50
CA GLY A 250 5.11 -14.52 -7.51
C GLY A 250 6.45 -14.01 -8.03
N LYS A 251 6.87 -12.82 -7.60
CA LYS A 251 8.12 -12.19 -8.01
C LYS A 251 8.98 -11.87 -6.79
N LEU A 252 10.20 -12.42 -6.73
CA LEU A 252 11.23 -11.95 -5.81
C LEU A 252 12.22 -11.08 -6.57
N ILE A 253 12.51 -9.91 -6.05
CA ILE A 253 13.53 -9.02 -6.60
C ILE A 253 14.64 -8.93 -5.58
N SER A 254 15.81 -9.47 -5.93
CA SER A 254 16.97 -9.52 -5.07
C SER A 254 17.97 -8.44 -5.49
N LEU A 255 18.19 -7.43 -4.64
CA LEU A 255 19.27 -6.45 -4.82
C LEU A 255 20.53 -6.92 -4.10
N ARG A 256 21.67 -6.86 -4.79
CA ARG A 256 22.99 -7.18 -4.23
C ARG A 256 23.77 -5.90 -4.00
N PHE A 257 24.53 -5.86 -2.91
CA PHE A 257 25.29 -4.70 -2.47
C PHE A 257 26.77 -5.04 -2.29
N ASP A 258 27.65 -4.07 -2.55
CA ASP A 258 29.08 -4.18 -2.24
C ASP A 258 29.38 -3.86 -0.76
N ALA A 259 30.65 -3.98 -0.38
CA ALA A 259 31.10 -3.62 0.98
C ALA A 259 30.89 -2.13 1.31
N ALA A 260 30.76 -1.27 0.29
CA ALA A 260 30.44 0.15 0.44
C ALA A 260 28.91 0.41 0.44
N ARG A 261 28.08 -0.64 0.51
CA ARG A 261 26.61 -0.58 0.54
C ARG A 261 25.98 0.06 -0.70
N ARG A 262 26.68 0.00 -1.84
CA ARG A 262 26.16 0.41 -3.15
C ARG A 262 25.56 -0.77 -3.88
N VAL A 263 24.52 -0.54 -4.67
CA VAL A 263 23.90 -1.61 -5.46
C VAL A 263 24.85 -2.04 -6.59
N THR A 264 25.10 -3.34 -6.70
CA THR A 264 25.96 -3.94 -7.74
C THR A 264 25.17 -4.69 -8.81
N SER A 265 24.14 -5.42 -8.41
CA SER A 265 23.27 -6.17 -9.32
C SER A 265 21.87 -6.34 -8.76
N ALA A 266 20.95 -6.68 -9.64
CA ALA A 266 19.59 -7.06 -9.29
C ALA A 266 19.24 -8.36 -10.02
N CYS A 267 18.50 -9.23 -9.34
CA CYS A 267 17.99 -10.47 -9.90
C CYS A 267 16.49 -10.52 -9.70
N VAL A 268 15.79 -11.11 -10.65
CA VAL A 268 14.35 -11.31 -10.61
C VAL A 268 14.10 -12.80 -10.71
N ASP A 269 13.55 -13.37 -9.64
CA ASP A 269 13.16 -14.77 -9.59
C ASP A 269 11.63 -14.85 -9.63
N ALA A 270 11.11 -15.63 -10.59
CA ALA A 270 9.69 -15.90 -10.73
C ALA A 270 9.34 -17.23 -10.04
N TYR A 271 8.31 -17.23 -9.20
CA TYR A 271 7.86 -18.39 -8.44
C TYR A 271 6.41 -18.73 -8.75
N LEU A 272 6.09 -20.03 -8.69
CA LEU A 272 4.72 -20.53 -8.74
C LEU A 272 3.91 -20.01 -9.95
N LEU A 273 4.53 -19.97 -11.14
CA LEU A 273 3.81 -19.70 -12.36
C LEU A 273 2.68 -20.72 -12.55
N GLU A 274 1.46 -20.25 -12.78
CA GLU A 274 0.28 -21.08 -13.04
C GLU A 274 0.37 -21.74 -14.43
N LYS A 275 1.21 -22.76 -14.57
CA LYS A 275 1.47 -23.45 -15.85
C LYS A 275 0.21 -24.05 -16.48
N SER A 276 -0.76 -24.46 -15.66
CA SER A 276 -2.06 -24.99 -16.14
C SER A 276 -2.80 -23.99 -17.04
N ARG A 277 -2.59 -22.69 -16.84
CA ARG A 277 -3.22 -21.62 -17.64
C ARG A 277 -2.88 -21.67 -19.13
N VAL A 278 -1.73 -22.25 -19.48
CA VAL A 278 -1.32 -22.41 -20.89
C VAL A 278 -2.30 -23.28 -21.67
N VAL A 279 -2.86 -24.31 -21.03
CA VAL A 279 -3.70 -25.32 -21.70
C VAL A 279 -5.18 -25.21 -21.33
N ALA A 280 -5.52 -24.56 -20.21
CA ALA A 280 -6.88 -24.43 -19.73
C ALA A 280 -7.09 -23.15 -18.90
N HIS A 281 -8.26 -22.53 -19.06
CA HIS A 281 -8.68 -21.36 -18.29
C HIS A 281 -10.22 -21.36 -18.18
N LEU A 282 -10.76 -20.65 -17.20
CA LEU A 282 -12.20 -20.60 -16.98
C LEU A 282 -12.92 -19.80 -18.08
N PRO A 283 -14.22 -20.05 -18.31
CA PRO A 283 -15.03 -19.20 -19.18
C PRO A 283 -14.93 -17.72 -18.78
N GLY A 284 -14.71 -16.86 -19.77
CA GLY A 284 -14.51 -15.42 -19.57
C GLY A 284 -13.09 -14.99 -19.17
N GLU A 285 -12.17 -15.93 -18.96
CA GLU A 285 -10.75 -15.65 -18.73
C GLU A 285 -9.93 -15.77 -20.03
N ARG A 286 -8.64 -15.42 -19.94
CA ARG A 286 -7.66 -15.59 -21.02
C ARG A 286 -6.49 -16.48 -20.58
N ALA A 287 -5.79 -17.03 -21.57
CA ALA A 287 -4.41 -17.49 -21.39
C ALA A 287 -3.47 -16.28 -21.14
N PHE A 288 -2.15 -16.53 -21.08
CA PHE A 288 -1.17 -15.46 -20.91
C PHE A 288 -1.19 -14.46 -22.07
N HIS A 289 -0.98 -13.17 -21.76
CA HIS A 289 -1.10 -12.08 -22.74
C HIS A 289 -0.21 -12.27 -23.96
N VAL A 290 1.01 -12.78 -23.76
CA VAL A 290 2.02 -12.97 -24.81
C VAL A 290 1.47 -13.73 -26.02
N PHE A 291 0.60 -14.72 -25.83
CA PHE A 291 0.06 -15.49 -26.95
C PHE A 291 -0.84 -14.64 -27.87
N TYR A 292 -1.66 -13.78 -27.26
CA TYR A 292 -2.56 -12.90 -28.00
C TYR A 292 -1.80 -11.72 -28.60
N GLN A 293 -0.89 -11.12 -27.84
CA GLN A 293 0.02 -10.06 -28.29
C GLN A 293 0.82 -10.51 -29.51
N MET A 294 1.45 -11.68 -29.43
CA MET A 294 2.20 -12.26 -30.55
C MET A 294 1.33 -12.50 -31.78
N CYS A 295 0.11 -13.03 -31.61
CA CYS A 295 -0.78 -13.26 -32.77
C CYS A 295 -1.27 -11.97 -33.42
N ALA A 296 -1.53 -10.93 -32.62
CA ALA A 296 -2.06 -9.65 -33.07
C ALA A 296 -0.97 -8.71 -33.63
N GLY A 297 0.22 -8.68 -33.01
CA GLY A 297 1.30 -7.75 -33.33
C GLY A 297 2.38 -8.28 -34.27
N ALA A 298 2.46 -9.60 -34.51
CA ALA A 298 3.48 -10.16 -35.40
C ALA A 298 3.42 -9.58 -36.82
N THR A 299 4.58 -9.19 -37.33
CA THR A 299 4.79 -8.76 -38.72
C THR A 299 4.51 -9.90 -39.70
N VAL A 300 4.42 -9.58 -41.00
CA VAL A 300 4.18 -10.58 -42.06
C VAL A 300 5.28 -11.66 -42.07
N ASP A 301 6.54 -11.24 -41.94
CA ASP A 301 7.69 -12.15 -41.93
C ASP A 301 7.70 -13.04 -40.68
N GLU A 302 7.42 -12.47 -39.51
CA GLU A 302 7.31 -13.22 -38.26
C GLU A 302 6.15 -14.23 -38.31
N ARG A 303 5.00 -13.81 -38.82
CA ARG A 303 3.83 -14.69 -39.00
C ARG A 303 4.15 -15.87 -39.90
N ALA A 304 4.83 -15.64 -41.02
CA ALA A 304 5.28 -16.70 -41.92
C ALA A 304 6.31 -17.63 -41.24
N ARG A 305 7.30 -17.05 -40.54
CA ARG A 305 8.38 -17.78 -39.86
C ARG A 305 7.86 -18.65 -38.71
N TRP A 306 6.96 -18.11 -37.88
CA TRP A 306 6.39 -18.76 -36.71
C TRP A 306 5.13 -19.58 -37.03
N ARG A 307 4.69 -19.56 -38.30
CA ARG A 307 3.47 -20.24 -38.78
C ARG A 307 2.23 -19.84 -37.99
N LEU A 308 2.11 -18.54 -37.68
CA LEU A 308 0.95 -18.03 -36.95
C LEU A 308 -0.27 -17.93 -37.88
N PRO A 309 -1.45 -18.38 -37.43
CA PRO A 309 -2.68 -18.20 -38.16
C PRO A 309 -3.04 -16.70 -38.26
N PRO A 310 -3.97 -16.33 -39.15
CA PRO A 310 -4.47 -14.95 -39.25
C PRO A 310 -5.16 -14.46 -37.95
N SER A 311 -5.69 -15.39 -37.15
CA SER A 311 -6.36 -15.09 -35.88
C SER A 311 -5.94 -16.07 -34.80
N ALA A 312 -5.72 -15.55 -33.59
CA ALA A 312 -5.49 -16.35 -32.38
C ALA A 312 -6.65 -17.32 -32.06
N ALA A 313 -7.86 -17.06 -32.58
CA ALA A 313 -9.01 -17.95 -32.43
C ALA A 313 -8.82 -19.32 -33.09
N ALA A 314 -7.83 -19.47 -33.98
CA ALA A 314 -7.50 -20.77 -34.57
C ALA A 314 -6.77 -21.70 -33.58
N PHE A 315 -6.24 -21.19 -32.46
CA PHE A 315 -5.59 -22.00 -31.44
C PHE A 315 -6.57 -22.44 -30.37
N ALA A 316 -6.74 -23.76 -30.21
CA ALA A 316 -7.61 -24.34 -29.19
C ALA A 316 -7.26 -23.86 -27.77
N TYR A 317 -5.97 -23.67 -27.45
CA TYR A 317 -5.53 -23.16 -26.13
C TYR A 317 -5.89 -21.71 -25.85
N LEU A 318 -6.22 -20.91 -26.87
CA LEU A 318 -6.60 -19.50 -26.71
C LEU A 318 -8.12 -19.29 -26.73
N CYS A 319 -8.87 -20.35 -27.04
CA CYS A 319 -10.32 -20.38 -27.03
C CYS A 319 -10.80 -21.01 -25.72
N GLY A 320 -11.36 -20.19 -24.83
CA GLY A 320 -11.93 -20.68 -23.57
C GLY A 320 -13.15 -21.59 -23.81
N PRO A 321 -13.43 -22.54 -22.89
CA PRO A 321 -14.56 -23.45 -23.04
C PRO A 321 -15.89 -22.68 -23.01
N GLY A 322 -16.69 -22.80 -24.08
CA GLY A 322 -18.07 -22.29 -24.14
C GLY A 322 -18.23 -20.77 -24.16
N ALA A 323 -17.17 -20.00 -24.42
CA ALA A 323 -17.20 -18.53 -24.45
C ALA A 323 -16.71 -17.96 -25.80
N PRO A 324 -17.16 -16.74 -26.20
CA PRO A 324 -16.64 -16.07 -27.38
C PRO A 324 -15.13 -15.78 -27.25
N PHE A 325 -14.45 -15.70 -28.40
CA PHE A 325 -13.01 -15.47 -28.44
C PHE A 325 -12.63 -14.14 -27.73
N PRO A 326 -11.72 -14.17 -26.74
CA PRO A 326 -11.46 -13.01 -25.89
C PRO A 326 -10.39 -12.08 -26.50
N SER A 327 -10.69 -11.46 -27.66
CA SER A 327 -9.80 -10.48 -28.30
C SER A 327 -9.76 -9.16 -27.54
N ARG A 328 -8.59 -8.50 -27.49
CA ARG A 328 -8.49 -7.10 -27.07
C ARG A 328 -7.79 -6.22 -28.09
N ALA A 329 -8.18 -4.94 -28.11
CA ALA A 329 -7.60 -3.93 -29.00
C ALA A 329 -6.16 -3.54 -28.63
N ASP A 330 -5.76 -3.73 -27.36
CA ASP A 330 -4.44 -3.41 -26.85
C ASP A 330 -3.40 -4.52 -27.05
N ASP A 331 -3.79 -5.69 -27.58
CA ASP A 331 -2.86 -6.81 -27.79
C ASP A 331 -1.78 -6.47 -28.83
N ALA A 332 -2.15 -5.87 -29.97
CA ALA A 332 -1.20 -5.50 -31.02
C ALA A 332 -0.19 -4.41 -30.59
N PRO A 333 -0.61 -3.27 -29.99
CA PRO A 333 0.35 -2.24 -29.56
C PRO A 333 1.19 -2.64 -28.35
N ALA A 334 0.81 -3.69 -27.61
CA ALA A 334 1.59 -4.21 -26.49
C ALA A 334 2.70 -5.20 -26.88
N PHE A 335 2.71 -5.67 -28.14
CA PHE A 335 3.75 -6.54 -28.70
C PHE A 335 4.93 -5.70 -29.22
#